data_AF-A0AAV3PJ71-F1
#
_entry.id   AF-A0AAV3PJ71-F1
#
_cell.length_a   1.000
_cell.length_b   1.000
_cell.length_c   1.000
_cell.angle_alpha   90.00
_cell.angle_beta   90.00
_cell.angle_gamma   90.00
#
_symmetry.space_group_name_H-M   'P 1'
#
loop_
_entity.id
_entity.type
_entity.pdbx_description
1 polymer ?
#
loop_
_entity_poly.entity_id
_entity_poly.type
_entity_poly.pdbx_seq_one_letter_code
_entity_poly.pdbx_strand_id
1 'polypeptide(L)'
;MLRVWSLSVKVKGHIRQLIPVVILWVLWEARNKAKQASEPYSFQRICSRVSNLLITISKATMTKAEYWTGESFLVSQLGVSVLVPKAKQIRLHSWDKPQEGQPKLNIDVAYKDGRAGYGGIIRNS
;
A
#
# COMPACT_ATOMS: atom_id res chain seq x y z
N MET A 1 1.80 21.78 8.81
CA MET A 1 1.32 21.44 7.44
C MET A 1 2.28 20.51 6.67
N LEU A 2 3.60 20.73 6.68
CA LEU A 2 4.57 19.88 5.95
C LEU A 2 4.83 18.48 6.57
N ARG A 3 4.58 18.27 7.87
CA ARG A 3 4.78 16.97 8.55
C ARG A 3 3.91 15.83 8.01
N VAL A 4 2.77 16.14 7.39
CA VAL A 4 1.85 15.13 6.80
C VAL A 4 2.47 14.45 5.57
N TRP A 5 3.41 15.14 4.92
CA TRP A 5 4.11 14.66 3.73
C TRP A 5 5.41 13.92 4.05
N SER A 6 5.98 14.08 5.24
CA SER A 6 7.41 13.80 5.42
C SER A 6 7.78 12.38 5.84
N LEU A 7 6.94 11.53 6.44
CA LEU A 7 7.50 10.33 7.13
C LEU A 7 6.72 9.01 7.18
N SER A 8 5.46 8.91 6.72
CA SER A 8 4.67 7.71 7.06
C SER A 8 4.48 6.67 5.94
N VAL A 9 4.86 6.96 4.70
CA VAL A 9 4.55 6.06 3.59
C VAL A 9 5.79 5.30 3.11
N LYS A 10 5.88 4.03 3.52
CA LYS A 10 6.98 3.11 3.15
C LYS A 10 6.83 2.51 1.74
N VAL A 11 5.67 2.69 1.11
CA VAL A 11 5.37 2.10 -0.21
C VAL A 11 5.87 3.04 -1.31
N LYS A 12 6.82 2.58 -2.13
CA LYS A 12 7.25 3.28 -3.35
C LYS A 12 6.07 3.39 -4.32
N GLY A 13 5.84 4.57 -4.86
CA GLY A 13 4.74 4.83 -5.80
C GLY A 13 3.40 5.14 -5.13
N HIS A 14 3.38 5.38 -3.82
CA HIS A 14 2.15 5.82 -3.15
C HIS A 14 1.66 7.17 -3.68
N ILE A 15 0.34 7.40 -3.68
CA ILE A 15 -0.26 8.62 -4.25
C ILE A 15 0.31 9.91 -3.63
N ARG A 16 0.62 9.92 -2.33
CA ARG A 16 1.30 11.04 -1.65
C ARG A 16 2.72 11.33 -2.15
N GLN A 17 3.40 10.39 -2.81
CA GLN A 17 4.69 10.68 -3.43
C GLN A 17 4.50 11.32 -4.82
N LEU A 18 3.41 10.97 -5.52
CA LEU A 18 3.14 11.43 -6.88
C LEU A 18 2.53 12.84 -6.96
N ILE A 19 1.65 13.20 -6.03
CA ILE A 19 1.01 14.53 -6.03
C ILE A 19 2.01 15.69 -6.17
N PRO A 20 3.10 15.79 -5.38
CA PRO A 20 4.03 16.90 -5.49
C PRO A 20 4.80 16.87 -6.81
N VAL A 21 5.12 15.68 -7.34
CA VAL A 21 5.75 15.53 -8.65
C VAL A 21 4.84 16.07 -9.75
N VAL A 22 3.55 15.72 -9.71
CA VAL A 22 2.55 16.22 -10.68
C VAL A 22 2.38 17.74 -10.58
N ILE A 23 2.29 18.28 -9.36
CA ILE A 23 2.20 19.73 -9.14
C ILE A 23 3.42 20.44 -9.72
N LEU A 24 4.63 19.97 -9.39
CA LEU A 24 5.88 20.56 -9.88
C LEU A 24 5.99 20.47 -11.39
N TRP A 25 5.58 19.36 -11.99
CA TRP A 25 5.56 19.19 -13.44
C TRP A 25 4.64 20.21 -14.12
N VAL A 26 3.39 20.36 -13.64
CA VAL A 26 2.44 21.31 -14.23
C VAL A 26 2.92 22.76 -14.06
N LEU A 27 3.51 23.09 -12.90
CA LEU A 27 4.08 24.42 -12.66
C LEU A 27 5.28 24.70 -13.57
N TRP A 28 6.18 23.72 -13.73
CA TRP A 28 7.33 23.84 -14.63
C TRP A 28 6.88 24.06 -16.07
N GLU A 29 5.89 23.30 -16.54
CA GLU A 29 5.36 23.43 -17.89
C GLU A 29 4.66 24.77 -18.10
N ALA A 30 3.83 25.21 -17.14
CA ALA A 30 3.19 26.52 -17.17
C ALA A 30 4.23 27.63 -17.23
N ARG A 31 5.34 27.50 -16.48
CA ARG A 31 6.43 28.47 -16.51
C ARG A 31 7.14 28.54 -17.85
N ASN A 32 7.38 27.40 -18.48
CA ASN A 32 8.02 27.37 -19.79
C ASN A 32 7.11 27.96 -20.87
N LYS A 33 5.80 27.68 -20.81
CA LYS A 33 4.82 28.26 -21.74
C LYS A 33 4.69 29.76 -21.58
N ALA A 34 4.67 30.28 -20.35
CA ALA A 34 4.67 31.72 -20.11
C ALA A 34 5.92 32.41 -20.69
N LYS A 35 7.08 31.74 -20.63
CA LYS A 35 8.33 32.26 -21.20
C LYS A 35 8.38 32.21 -22.73
N GLN A 36 7.88 31.15 -23.36
CA GLN A 36 8.03 30.93 -24.80
C GLN A 36 6.85 31.42 -25.64
N ALA A 37 5.63 31.39 -25.09
CA ALA A 37 4.39 31.66 -25.82
C ALA A 37 3.63 32.90 -25.28
N SER A 38 4.19 33.63 -24.30
CA SER A 38 3.53 34.76 -23.61
C SER A 38 2.14 34.41 -23.06
N GLU A 39 1.89 33.13 -22.78
CA GLU A 39 0.60 32.66 -22.28
C GLU A 39 0.49 32.98 -20.78
N PRO A 40 -0.56 33.72 -20.33
CA PRO A 40 -0.69 34.13 -18.94
C PRO A 40 -1.01 32.94 -18.02
N TYR A 41 -0.46 33.00 -16.80
CA TYR A 41 -0.75 32.02 -15.76
C TYR A 41 -2.20 32.16 -15.28
N SER A 42 -2.93 31.04 -15.26
CA SER A 42 -4.21 30.94 -14.57
C SER A 42 -4.12 29.87 -13.50
N PHE A 43 -4.34 30.28 -12.24
CA PHE A 43 -4.40 29.38 -11.09
C PHE A 43 -5.44 28.27 -11.32
N GLN A 44 -6.64 28.63 -11.78
CA GLN A 44 -7.72 27.68 -12.06
C GLN A 44 -7.30 26.66 -13.11
N ARG A 45 -6.60 27.09 -14.16
CA ARG A 45 -6.09 26.20 -15.21
C ARG A 45 -5.01 25.27 -14.68
N ILE A 46 -4.11 25.76 -13.82
CA ILE A 46 -3.08 24.93 -13.17
C ILE A 46 -3.76 23.86 -12.30
N CYS A 47 -4.70 24.25 -11.44
CA CYS A 47 -5.44 23.31 -10.59
C CYS A 47 -6.19 22.26 -11.41
N SER A 48 -6.92 22.68 -12.45
CA SER A 48 -7.64 21.77 -13.35
C SER A 48 -6.69 20.78 -14.03
N ARG A 49 -5.54 21.24 -14.51
CA ARG A 49 -4.52 20.38 -15.13
C ARG A 49 -3.92 19.39 -14.14
N VAL A 50 -3.61 19.81 -12.92
CA VAL A 50 -3.12 18.92 -11.85
C VAL A 50 -4.16 17.84 -11.56
N SER A 51 -5.42 18.23 -11.34
CA SER A 51 -6.51 17.28 -11.06
C SER A 51 -6.69 16.26 -12.20
N ASN A 52 -6.74 16.74 -13.44
CA ASN A 52 -6.90 15.86 -14.60
C ASN A 52 -5.72 14.89 -14.77
N LEU A 53 -4.49 15.34 -14.55
CA LEU A 53 -3.33 14.47 -14.65
C LEU A 53 -3.31 13.42 -13.52
N LEU A 54 -3.69 13.80 -12.30
CA LEU A 54 -3.84 12.86 -11.18
C LEU A 54 -4.92 11.81 -11.46
N ILE A 55 -6.08 12.22 -12.02
CA ILE A 55 -7.14 11.29 -12.42
C ILE A 55 -6.63 10.34 -13.50
N THR A 56 -5.94 10.84 -14.53
CA THR A 56 -5.38 10.00 -15.60
C THR A 56 -4.36 8.99 -15.08
N ILE A 57 -3.42 9.43 -14.23
CA ILE A 57 -2.43 8.54 -13.60
C ILE A 57 -3.13 7.49 -12.74
N SER A 58 -4.13 7.90 -11.96
CA SER A 58 -4.86 6.99 -11.08
C SER A 58 -5.57 5.87 -11.84
N LYS A 59 -6.14 6.18 -13.02
CA LYS A 59 -6.79 5.22 -13.92
C LYS A 59 -5.78 4.33 -14.65
N ALA A 60 -4.60 4.84 -15.01
CA ALA A 60 -3.67 4.12 -15.88
C ALA A 60 -2.76 3.12 -15.14
N THR A 61 -2.32 3.43 -13.91
CA THR A 61 -1.22 2.68 -13.27
C THR A 61 -1.44 2.32 -11.80
N MET A 62 -2.47 2.87 -11.14
CA MET A 62 -2.61 2.80 -9.68
C MET A 62 -3.76 1.87 -9.24
N THR A 63 -3.83 0.65 -9.78
CA THR A 63 -4.89 -0.32 -9.44
C THR A 63 -4.68 -1.01 -8.09
N LYS A 64 -3.46 -0.98 -7.54
CA LYS A 64 -3.15 -1.67 -6.28
C LYS A 64 -3.55 -0.83 -5.07
N ALA A 65 -4.30 -1.41 -4.14
CA ALA A 65 -4.72 -0.72 -2.93
C ALA A 65 -3.58 -0.25 -2.02
N GLU A 66 -2.43 -0.92 -2.06
CA GLU A 66 -1.24 -0.53 -1.30
C GLU A 66 -0.82 0.92 -1.57
N TYR A 67 -1.02 1.43 -2.80
CA TYR A 67 -0.70 2.81 -3.18
C TYR A 67 -1.69 3.86 -2.67
N TRP A 68 -2.83 3.43 -2.10
CA TRP A 68 -3.93 4.26 -1.63
C TRP A 68 -4.24 4.06 -0.14
N THR A 69 -3.41 3.29 0.56
CA THR A 69 -3.65 2.89 1.96
C THR A 69 -3.76 4.12 2.86
N GLY A 70 -4.90 4.30 3.52
CA GLY A 70 -5.15 5.45 4.40
C GLY A 70 -5.57 6.74 3.68
N GLU A 71 -5.82 6.71 2.37
CA GLU A 71 -6.18 7.88 1.56
C GLU A 71 -7.64 7.87 1.07
N SER A 72 -8.59 7.50 1.94
CA SER A 72 -10.01 7.40 1.58
C SER A 72 -10.58 8.70 0.98
N PHE A 73 -10.17 9.85 1.52
CA PHE A 73 -10.56 11.15 1.00
C PHE A 73 -10.09 11.35 -0.45
N LEU A 74 -8.80 11.11 -0.75
CA LEU A 74 -8.27 11.28 -2.10
C LEU A 74 -8.88 10.29 -3.10
N VAL A 75 -9.12 9.05 -2.66
CA VAL A 75 -9.82 8.04 -3.47
C VAL A 75 -11.21 8.54 -3.89
N SER A 76 -11.96 9.13 -2.95
CA SER A 76 -13.29 9.69 -3.23
C SER A 76 -13.24 10.89 -4.19
N GLN A 77 -12.28 11.81 -3.99
CA GLN A 77 -12.15 13.03 -4.79
C GLN A 77 -11.67 12.73 -6.22
N LEU A 78 -10.81 11.73 -6.39
CA LEU A 78 -10.26 11.36 -7.70
C LEU A 78 -11.11 10.30 -8.43
N GLY A 79 -12.18 9.80 -7.80
CA GLY A 79 -13.08 8.80 -8.41
C GLY A 79 -12.38 7.47 -8.70
N VAL A 80 -11.44 7.06 -7.85
CA VAL A 80 -10.62 5.86 -8.08
C VAL A 80 -11.34 4.64 -7.52
N SER A 81 -11.58 3.63 -8.36
CA SER A 81 -12.04 2.33 -7.89
C SER A 81 -10.84 1.50 -7.46
N VAL A 82 -10.48 1.58 -6.18
CA VAL A 82 -9.39 0.80 -5.61
C VAL A 82 -9.90 -0.61 -5.31
N LEU A 83 -9.27 -1.64 -5.88
CA LEU A 83 -9.50 -3.02 -5.48
C LEU A 83 -8.91 -3.22 -4.08
N VAL A 84 -9.71 -2.98 -3.04
CA VAL A 84 -9.31 -3.26 -1.66
C VAL A 84 -9.07 -4.77 -1.56
N PRO A 85 -7.83 -5.24 -1.31
CA PRO A 85 -7.57 -6.65 -1.11
C PRO A 85 -8.43 -7.09 0.06
N LYS A 86 -9.16 -8.21 -0.12
CA LYS A 86 -9.92 -8.84 0.97
C LYS A 86 -9.00 -8.91 2.19
N ALA A 87 -9.49 -8.41 3.33
CA ALA A 87 -8.74 -8.44 4.57
C ALA A 87 -8.18 -9.85 4.76
N LYS A 88 -6.86 -9.97 4.95
CA LYS A 88 -6.25 -11.27 5.24
C LYS A 88 -6.98 -11.85 6.44
N GLN A 89 -7.58 -13.02 6.28
CA GLN A 89 -8.23 -13.72 7.37
C GLN A 89 -7.13 -14.10 8.38
N ILE A 90 -7.05 -13.35 9.48
CA ILE A 90 -6.14 -13.68 10.57
C ILE A 90 -6.78 -14.87 11.29
N ARG A 91 -6.17 -16.06 11.16
CA ARG A 91 -6.51 -17.21 12.01
C ARG A 91 -5.64 -17.14 13.25
N LEU A 92 -6.26 -16.82 14.38
CA LEU A 92 -5.61 -17.05 15.67
C LEU A 92 -5.70 -18.54 15.98
N HIS A 93 -4.56 -19.14 16.28
CA HIS A 93 -4.48 -20.48 16.82
C HIS A 93 -4.11 -20.34 18.29
N SER A 94 -4.98 -20.79 19.20
CA SER A 94 -4.65 -20.96 20.61
C SER A 94 -4.22 -22.40 20.86
N TRP A 95 -3.31 -22.58 21.81
CA TRP A 95 -2.97 -23.88 22.36
C TRP A 95 -3.75 -24.06 23.65
N ASP A 96 -4.79 -24.88 23.60
CA ASP A 96 -5.51 -25.28 24.80
C ASP A 96 -4.68 -26.32 25.56
N LYS A 97 -4.56 -26.16 26.87
CA LYS A 97 -3.88 -27.15 27.71
C LYS A 97 -4.72 -28.44 27.70
N PRO A 98 -4.14 -29.61 27.37
CA PRO A 98 -4.86 -30.87 27.40
C PRO A 98 -5.36 -31.21 28.81
N GLN A 99 -6.46 -31.97 28.89
CA GLN A 99 -7.04 -32.38 30.17
C GLN A 99 -6.09 -33.28 30.95
N GLU A 100 -6.23 -33.29 32.26
CA GLU A 100 -5.43 -34.13 33.14
C GLU A 100 -5.66 -35.63 32.83
N GLY A 101 -4.58 -36.41 32.80
CA GLY A 101 -4.62 -37.82 32.41
C GLY A 101 -4.59 -38.09 30.89
N GLN A 102 -4.60 -37.06 30.03
CA GLN A 102 -4.44 -37.26 28.59
C GLN A 102 -2.95 -37.44 28.20
N PRO A 103 -2.63 -38.40 27.31
CA PRO A 103 -1.27 -38.57 26.82
C PRO A 103 -0.84 -37.38 25.96
N LYS A 104 0.37 -36.87 26.21
CA LYS A 104 0.97 -35.77 25.45
C LYS A 104 1.83 -36.33 24.34
N LEU A 105 1.54 -35.95 23.10
CA LEU A 105 2.34 -36.29 21.93
C LEU A 105 3.18 -35.08 21.52
N ASN A 106 4.49 -35.20 21.65
CA ASN A 106 5.44 -34.23 21.09
C ASN A 106 6.02 -34.84 19.80
N ILE A 107 5.87 -34.15 18.67
CA ILE A 107 6.46 -34.55 17.40
C ILE A 107 7.45 -33.46 17.00
N ASP A 108 8.63 -33.86 16.55
CA ASP A 108 9.62 -33.00 15.94
C ASP A 108 10.00 -33.52 14.56
N VAL A 109 10.31 -32.61 13.65
CA VAL A 109 10.63 -32.92 12.26
C VAL A 109 11.97 -32.29 11.92
N ALA A 110 12.88 -33.11 11.41
CA ALA A 110 14.18 -32.67 10.93
C ALA A 110 14.24 -32.78 9.40
N TYR A 111 14.79 -31.76 8.76
CA TYR A 111 15.05 -31.78 7.32
C TYR A 111 16.53 -31.50 7.05
N LYS A 112 17.15 -32.34 6.23
CA LYS A 112 18.52 -32.14 5.76
C LYS A 112 18.73 -32.77 4.38
N ASP A 113 19.33 -32.01 3.47
CA ASP A 113 19.79 -32.47 2.16
C ASP A 113 18.74 -33.26 1.36
N GLY A 114 17.53 -32.72 1.22
CA GLY A 114 16.47 -33.38 0.45
C GLY A 114 15.71 -34.48 1.20
N ARG A 115 16.12 -34.83 2.43
CA ARG A 115 15.47 -35.86 3.25
C ARG A 115 14.79 -35.23 4.47
N ALA A 116 13.55 -35.65 4.68
CA ALA A 116 12.80 -35.35 5.90
C ALA A 116 12.75 -36.58 6.79
N GLY A 117 13.00 -36.40 8.09
CA GLY A 117 12.78 -37.38 9.14
C GLY A 117 11.86 -36.80 10.19
N TYR A 118 11.08 -37.64 10.85
CA TYR A 118 10.22 -37.24 11.95
C TYR A 118 10.47 -38.16 13.14
N GLY A 119 10.34 -37.61 14.34
CA GLY A 119 10.42 -38.35 15.59
C GLY A 119 9.36 -37.83 16.55
N GLY A 120 8.87 -38.67 17.44
CA GLY A 120 7.91 -38.24 18.43
C GLY A 120 7.99 -39.05 19.71
N ILE A 121 7.58 -38.43 20.81
CA ILE A 121 7.50 -39.06 22.12
C ILE A 121 6.09 -38.87 22.65
N ILE A 122 5.47 -39.99 23.04
CA ILE A 122 4.22 -40.01 23.81
C ILE A 122 4.61 -40.07 25.28
N ARG A 123 4.06 -39.16 26.08
CA ARG A 123 4.25 -39.13 27.54
C ARG A 123 2.90 -39.22 28.22
N ASN A 124 2.78 -40.14 29.16
CA ASN A 124 1.71 -40.07 30.15
C ASN A 124 2.12 -38.99 31.16
N SER A 125 1.16 -38.16 31.54
CA SER A 125 1.33 -36.91 32.30
C SER A 125 2.30 -37.02 33.48
#